data_AF-A0A1H8FML1-F1
#
_entry.id   AF-A0A1H8FML1-F1
#
_cell.length_a   1.000
_cell.length_b   1.000
_cell.length_c   1.000
_cell.angle_alpha   90.00
_cell.angle_beta   90.00
_cell.angle_gamma   90.00
#
_symmetry.space_group_name_H-M   'P 1'
#
loop_
_entity.id
_entity.type
_entity.pdbx_description
1 polymer ?
#
loop_
_entity_poly.entity_id
_entity_poly.type
_entity_poly.pdbx_seq_one_letter_code
_entity_poly.pdbx_strand_id
1 'polypeptide(L)'
;MFATAVALTTLATAVTAQTAQGYGYTTAIKGGTSTVMPPASHAGQWWTHPSGCEYSRTGRPGEVVWYLIINTSRPECPTYIATKGGADVY
;
A
#
# COMPACT_ATOMS: atom_id res chain seq x y z
N MET A 1 28.09 43.22 -39.32
CA MET A 1 28.42 42.74 -37.96
C MET A 1 27.12 42.74 -37.17
N PHE A 2 26.56 41.69 -36.58
CA PHE A 2 26.65 40.23 -36.64
C PHE A 2 25.22 39.76 -36.28
N ALA A 3 24.64 38.82 -37.02
CA ALA A 3 23.34 38.25 -36.68
C ALA A 3 23.55 37.12 -35.66
N THR A 4 23.10 37.30 -34.43
CA THR A 4 23.16 36.26 -33.38
C THR A 4 21.85 35.50 -33.35
N ALA A 5 21.81 34.35 -34.02
CA ALA A 5 20.75 33.37 -33.86
C ALA A 5 21.03 32.53 -32.61
N VAL A 6 20.16 32.62 -31.60
CA VAL A 6 20.19 31.74 -30.42
C VAL A 6 19.34 30.52 -30.74
N ALA A 7 19.99 29.39 -31.04
CA ALA A 7 19.31 28.12 -31.21
C ALA A 7 18.99 27.51 -29.83
N LEU A 8 17.71 27.50 -29.46
CA LEU A 8 17.23 26.74 -28.31
C LEU A 8 17.09 25.27 -28.68
N THR A 9 18.00 24.44 -28.19
CA THR A 9 17.89 22.98 -28.24
C THR A 9 16.91 22.50 -27.18
N THR A 10 15.68 22.19 -27.58
CA THR A 10 14.70 21.50 -26.73
C THR A 10 15.11 20.03 -26.60
N LEU A 11 15.62 19.62 -25.44
CA LEU A 11 15.78 18.20 -25.11
C LEU A 11 14.38 17.61 -24.85
N ALA A 12 13.83 16.91 -25.83
CA ALA A 12 12.63 16.11 -25.65
C ALA A 12 13.00 14.81 -24.89
N THR A 13 12.77 14.78 -23.58
CA THR A 13 12.80 13.55 -22.80
C THR A 13 11.53 12.74 -23.08
N ALA A 14 11.64 11.72 -23.92
CA ALA A 14 10.58 10.73 -24.10
C ALA A 14 10.48 9.87 -22.82
N VAL A 15 9.54 10.17 -21.94
CA VAL A 15 9.18 9.30 -20.83
C VAL A 15 8.35 8.15 -21.40
N THR A 16 8.94 6.96 -21.49
CA THR A 16 8.17 5.75 -21.79
C THR A 16 7.51 5.29 -20.50
N ALA A 17 6.18 5.37 -20.44
CA ALA A 17 5.41 4.74 -19.38
C ALA A 17 5.52 3.23 -19.56
N GLN A 18 6.32 2.57 -18.72
CA GLN A 18 6.40 1.11 -18.67
C GLN A 18 5.06 0.58 -18.16
N THR A 19 4.20 0.13 -19.08
CA THR A 19 3.02 -0.64 -18.70
C THR A 19 3.49 -1.98 -18.16
N ALA A 20 3.50 -2.12 -16.83
CA ALA A 20 3.77 -3.39 -16.18
C ALA A 20 2.70 -4.39 -16.65
N GLN A 21 3.09 -5.33 -17.51
CA GLN A 21 2.22 -6.40 -17.96
C GLN A 21 1.98 -7.37 -16.80
N GLY A 22 0.74 -7.41 -16.32
CA GLY A 22 0.19 -8.50 -15.51
C GLY A 22 0.75 -8.63 -14.09
N TYR A 23 0.31 -7.77 -13.18
CA TYR A 23 0.35 -8.08 -11.74
C TYR A 23 -0.73 -9.13 -11.45
N GLY A 24 -0.35 -10.40 -11.31
CA GLY A 24 -1.28 -11.46 -10.91
C GLY A 24 -1.69 -11.30 -9.46
N TYR A 25 -2.90 -10.81 -9.19
CA TYR A 25 -3.41 -10.62 -7.82
C TYR A 25 -3.76 -11.97 -7.18
N THR A 26 -3.19 -12.30 -6.01
CA THR A 26 -3.68 -13.44 -5.21
C THR A 26 -4.90 -13.00 -4.40
N THR A 27 -5.97 -13.78 -4.45
CA THR A 27 -7.16 -13.56 -3.61
C THR A 27 -7.03 -14.18 -2.23
N ALA A 28 -5.96 -14.95 -1.98
CA ALA A 28 -5.72 -15.66 -0.74
C ALA A 28 -4.92 -14.77 0.21
N ILE A 29 -5.64 -13.89 0.90
CA ILE A 29 -5.06 -13.08 1.96
C ILE A 29 -4.72 -14.00 3.14
N LYS A 30 -3.45 -14.35 3.35
CA LYS A 30 -3.00 -14.86 4.66
C LYS A 30 -2.91 -13.70 5.64
N GLY A 31 -4.06 -13.12 5.98
CA GLY A 31 -4.18 -12.20 7.10
C GLY A 31 -3.90 -12.94 8.39
N GLY A 32 -3.41 -12.24 9.42
CA GLY A 32 -3.32 -12.82 10.75
C GLY A 32 -4.66 -13.44 11.19
N THR A 33 -4.63 -14.30 12.20
CA THR A 33 -5.76 -15.14 12.63
C THR A 33 -7.00 -14.37 13.14
N SER A 34 -7.03 -13.04 13.01
CA SER A 34 -8.18 -12.23 13.38
C SER A 34 -9.39 -12.56 12.51
N THR A 35 -10.48 -12.98 13.14
CA THR A 35 -11.78 -13.11 12.47
C THR A 35 -12.45 -11.74 12.28
N VAL A 36 -12.01 -10.70 13.00
CA VAL A 36 -12.53 -9.35 12.89
C VAL A 36 -11.52 -8.48 12.13
N MET A 37 -12.00 -7.84 11.09
CA MET A 37 -11.22 -7.00 10.20
C MET A 37 -11.86 -5.61 10.10
N PRO A 38 -11.08 -4.58 9.78
CA PRO A 38 -11.63 -3.27 9.45
C PRO A 38 -12.62 -3.37 8.29
N PRO A 39 -13.72 -2.59 8.29
CA PRO A 39 -14.63 -2.53 7.16
C PRO A 39 -13.87 -2.15 5.87
N ALA A 40 -14.28 -2.70 4.72
CA ALA A 40 -13.65 -2.38 3.44
C ALA A 40 -13.76 -0.89 3.06
N SER A 41 -14.77 -0.19 3.59
CA SER A 41 -14.98 1.26 3.43
C SER A 41 -14.17 2.11 4.41
N HIS A 42 -13.40 1.51 5.33
CA HIS A 42 -12.62 2.24 6.32
C HIS A 42 -11.46 2.98 5.63
N ALA A 43 -11.63 4.28 5.45
CA ALA A 43 -10.67 5.15 4.77
C ALA A 43 -9.52 5.62 5.68
N GLY A 44 -9.67 5.48 7.00
CA GLY A 44 -8.71 5.99 7.97
C GLY A 44 -7.35 5.29 7.93
N GLN A 45 -6.32 6.01 8.36
CA GLN A 45 -4.96 5.49 8.56
C GLN A 45 -4.85 4.59 9.80
N TRP A 46 -5.79 4.71 10.73
CA TRP A 46 -5.80 4.02 12.02
C TRP A 46 -7.13 3.29 12.21
N TRP A 47 -7.10 2.14 12.87
CA TRP A 47 -8.29 1.36 13.23
C TRP A 47 -8.11 0.66 14.57
N THR A 48 -9.19 0.58 15.34
CA THR A 48 -9.21 -0.07 16.64
C THR A 48 -10.01 -1.36 16.56
N HIS A 49 -9.39 -2.47 16.91
CA HIS A 49 -10.02 -3.77 17.02
C HIS A 49 -10.95 -3.78 18.25
N PRO A 50 -12.09 -4.50 18.23
CA PRO A 50 -13.00 -4.58 19.38
C PRO A 50 -12.37 -5.08 20.70
N SER A 51 -11.23 -5.78 20.63
CA SER A 51 -10.45 -6.19 21.81
C SER A 51 -9.57 -5.07 22.40
N GLY A 52 -9.53 -3.90 21.77
CA GLY A 52 -8.73 -2.74 22.19
C GLY A 52 -7.32 -2.68 21.60
N CYS A 53 -6.97 -3.57 20.66
CA CYS A 53 -5.71 -3.48 19.91
C CYS A 53 -5.85 -2.40 18.82
N GLU A 54 -4.82 -1.58 18.62
CA GLU A 54 -4.83 -0.55 17.59
C GLU A 54 -3.92 -0.93 16.42
N TYR A 55 -4.34 -0.55 15.22
CA TYR A 55 -3.65 -0.88 13.99
C TYR A 55 -3.45 0.35 13.11
N SER A 56 -2.34 0.34 12.39
CA SER A 56 -2.00 1.31 11.36
C SER A 56 -2.08 0.68 9.97
N ARG A 57 -2.60 1.42 9.00
CA ARG A 57 -2.77 0.96 7.63
C ARG A 57 -1.50 1.15 6.81
N THR A 58 -1.11 0.16 6.03
CA THR A 58 -0.04 0.28 5.03
C THR A 58 -0.29 -0.70 3.88
N GLY A 59 0.62 -0.73 2.90
CA GLY A 59 0.53 -1.60 1.74
C GLY A 59 0.90 -0.88 0.45
N ARG A 60 1.14 -1.65 -0.61
CA ARG A 60 1.32 -1.14 -1.97
C ARG A 60 0.04 -0.50 -2.51
N PRO A 61 0.11 0.26 -3.63
CA PRO A 61 -1.09 0.67 -4.35
C PRO A 61 -2.00 -0.54 -4.64
N GLY A 62 -3.22 -0.52 -4.09
CA GLY A 62 -4.18 -1.61 -4.23
C GLY A 62 -4.06 -2.72 -3.19
N GLU A 63 -3.15 -2.62 -2.21
CA GLU A 63 -2.99 -3.51 -1.06
C GLU A 63 -3.40 -2.77 0.23
N VAL A 64 -3.90 -3.52 1.21
CA VAL A 64 -4.28 -3.01 2.52
C VAL A 64 -3.91 -4.02 3.59
N VAL A 65 -2.85 -3.70 4.33
CA VAL A 65 -2.39 -4.46 5.49
C VAL A 65 -2.44 -3.56 6.72
N TRP A 66 -2.93 -4.09 7.81
CA TRP A 66 -3.05 -3.41 9.09
C TRP A 66 -2.02 -3.98 10.05
N TYR A 67 -1.09 -3.16 10.53
CA TYR A 67 -0.05 -3.58 11.47
C TYR A 67 -0.35 -3.08 12.88
N LEU A 68 -0.18 -3.96 13.85
CA LEU A 68 -0.39 -3.66 15.27
C LEU A 68 0.52 -2.50 15.71
N ILE A 69 -0.08 -1.50 16.34
CA ILE A 69 0.66 -0.46 17.03
C ILE A 69 1.22 -1.09 18.30
N ILE A 70 2.55 -1.22 18.36
CA ILE A 70 3.27 -1.97 19.39
C ILE A 70 2.90 -1.54 20.82
N ASN A 71 2.56 -0.27 21.05
CA ASN A 71 2.15 0.24 22.36
C ASN A 71 0.84 -0.37 22.88
N THR A 72 0.02 -0.94 21.99
CA THR A 72 -1.23 -1.64 22.32
C THR A 72 -1.08 -3.17 22.24
N SER A 73 0.15 -3.66 22.12
CA SER A 73 0.43 -5.09 21.96
C SER A 73 0.02 -5.91 23.17
N ARG A 74 -0.73 -6.98 22.91
CA ARG A 74 -1.15 -7.99 23.90
C ARG A 74 -1.15 -9.37 23.25
N PRO A 75 -1.07 -10.47 24.03
CA PRO A 75 -1.01 -11.83 23.48
C PRO A 75 -2.17 -12.19 22.55
N GLU A 76 -3.34 -11.59 22.77
CA GLU A 76 -4.55 -11.78 21.96
C GLU A 76 -4.59 -10.92 20.68
N CYS A 77 -3.68 -9.97 20.52
CA CYS A 77 -3.62 -9.08 19.36
C CYS A 77 -2.79 -9.71 18.24
N PRO A 78 -3.37 -10.02 17.07
CA PRO A 78 -2.59 -10.43 15.92
C PRO A 78 -1.63 -9.31 15.50
N THR A 79 -0.39 -9.65 15.19
CA THR A 79 0.64 -8.67 14.79
C THR A 79 0.27 -7.93 13.51
N TYR A 80 -0.47 -8.57 12.60
CA TYR A 80 -0.97 -7.95 11.39
C TYR A 80 -2.31 -8.55 10.95
N ILE A 81 -3.10 -7.76 10.23
CA ILE A 81 -4.37 -8.13 9.61
C ILE A 81 -4.29 -7.68 8.14
N ALA A 82 -4.05 -8.60 7.22
CA ALA A 82 -4.11 -8.28 5.80
C ALA A 82 -5.59 -8.33 5.37
N THR A 83 -6.09 -7.26 4.74
CA THR A 83 -7.48 -7.17 4.21
C THR A 83 -7.49 -7.22 2.69
N LYS A 84 -6.41 -6.77 2.06
CA LYS A 84 -6.18 -6.83 0.62
C LYS A 84 -4.67 -7.02 0.38
N GLY A 85 -4.26 -7.93 -0.50
CA GLY A 85 -2.90 -8.49 -0.54
C GLY A 85 -2.31 -8.47 -1.95
N GLY A 86 -1.00 -8.27 -2.07
CA GLY A 86 -0.27 -8.34 -3.34
C GLY A 86 0.14 -9.76 -3.74
N ALA A 87 0.49 -9.94 -5.02
CA ALA A 87 0.91 -11.20 -5.66
C ALA A 87 2.05 -11.98 -4.97
N ASP A 88 2.91 -11.25 -4.26
CA ASP A 88 4.29 -11.64 -3.97
C ASP A 88 4.61 -11.72 -2.48
N VAL A 89 3.63 -11.49 -1.60
CA VAL A 89 3.86 -11.40 -0.15
C VAL A 89 3.09 -12.46 0.66
N TYR A 90 2.10 -13.17 0.08
CA TYR A 90 1.23 -14.10 0.82
C TYR A 90 0.91 -15.40 0.10
#